data_AF-A0A839ITF6-F1
#
_entry.id   AF-A0A839ITF6-F1
#
_cell.length_a   1.000
_cell.length_b   1.000
_cell.length_c   1.000
_cell.angle_alpha   90.00
_cell.angle_beta   90.00
_cell.angle_gamma   90.00
#
_symmetry.space_group_name_H-M   'P 1'
#
loop_
_entity.id
_entity.type
_entity.pdbx_description
1 polymer ?
#
loop_
_entity_poly.entity_id
_entity_poly.type
_entity_poly.pdbx_seq_one_letter_code
_entity_poly.pdbx_strand_id
1 'polypeptide(L)' 'MKRISDWFVLPWMRNRTPDEKHFYRRGFTRRYQVRRNRIKDLWIGGGIIALIWPVPALITILTLLCCFITFAFLDEGSL' A
#
# COMPACT_ATOMS: atom_id res chain seq x y z
N MET A 1 21.48 -23.74 -8.17
CA MET A 1 21.11 -22.82 -9.28
C MET A 1 20.33 -21.66 -8.69
N LYS A 2 20.86 -20.42 -8.73
CA LYS A 2 20.14 -19.24 -8.21
C LYS A 2 19.06 -18.83 -9.21
N ARG A 3 17.86 -18.52 -8.72
CA ARG A 3 16.76 -18.04 -9.55
C ARG A 3 17.01 -16.56 -9.85
N ILE A 4 16.63 -16.06 -11.02
CA ILE A 4 16.82 -14.64 -11.42
C ILE A 4 16.22 -13.68 -10.38
N SER A 5 15.18 -14.10 -9.66
CA SER A 5 14.58 -13.37 -8.54
C SER A 5 15.57 -13.04 -7.42
N ASP A 6 16.56 -13.90 -7.18
CA ASP A 6 17.46 -13.79 -6.02
C ASP A 6 18.47 -12.66 -6.19
N TRP A 7 18.64 -12.13 -7.40
CA TRP A 7 19.50 -10.98 -7.69
C TRP A 7 18.93 -9.66 -7.12
N PHE A 8 17.61 -9.56 -6.99
CA PHE A 8 16.95 -8.35 -6.50
C PHE A 8 16.65 -8.40 -4.99
N VAL A 9 16.93 -9.53 -4.32
CA VAL A 9 16.70 -9.70 -2.89
C VAL A 9 17.92 -9.21 -2.10
N LEU A 10 17.80 -7.99 -1.58
CA LEU A 10 18.82 -7.40 -0.71
C LEU A 10 18.96 -8.21 0.59
N PRO A 11 20.15 -8.25 1.22
CA PRO A 11 20.39 -9.06 2.42
C PRO A 11 19.39 -8.80 3.56
N TRP A 12 19.00 -7.53 3.74
CA TRP A 12 18.03 -7.12 4.75
C TRP A 12 16.58 -7.55 4.44
N MET A 13 16.24 -7.86 3.18
CA MET A 13 14.89 -8.35 2.80
C MET A 13 14.64 -9.81 3.17
N ARG A 14 15.70 -10.58 3.44
CA ARG A 14 15.57 -12.01 3.80
C ARG A 14 14.95 -12.18 5.19
N ASN A 15 15.14 -11.20 6.07
CA ASN A 15 14.55 -11.23 7.39
C ASN A 15 13.10 -10.75 7.35
N ARG A 16 12.17 -11.66 7.57
CA ARG A 16 10.72 -11.38 7.61
C ARG A 16 10.14 -11.22 9.01
N THR A 17 10.99 -11.21 10.04
CA THR A 17 10.51 -10.97 11.40
C THR A 17 9.89 -9.57 11.49
N PRO A 18 8.67 -9.40 12.03
CA PRO A 18 8.01 -8.11 12.11
C PRO A 18 8.82 -7.12 12.97
N ASP A 19 9.00 -5.90 12.47
CA ASP A 19 9.71 -4.84 13.18
C ASP A 19 9.15 -3.48 12.75
N GLU A 20 8.57 -2.75 13.70
CA GLU A 20 7.91 -1.47 13.45
C GLU A 20 8.88 -0.37 13.05
N LYS A 21 10.15 -0.45 13.49
CA LYS A 21 11.16 0.59 13.22
C LYS A 21 11.82 0.44 11.86
N HIS A 22 11.70 -0.72 11.22
CA HIS A 22 12.35 -1.00 9.95
C HIS A 22 11.37 -0.85 8.78
N PHE A 23 11.70 0.03 7.82
CA PHE A 23 10.84 0.43 6.70
C PHE A 23 10.23 -0.73 5.89
N TYR A 24 10.98 -1.82 5.67
CA TYR A 24 10.50 -3.03 5.00
C TYR A 24 9.74 -3.99 5.93
N ARG A 25 10.27 -4.22 7.13
CA ARG A 25 9.74 -5.24 8.05
C ARG A 25 8.47 -4.79 8.76
N ARG A 26 8.20 -3.48 8.82
CA ARG A 26 6.92 -2.94 9.29
C ARG A 26 5.74 -3.49 8.48
N GLY A 27 5.95 -3.79 7.21
CA GLY A 27 4.96 -4.40 6.31
C GLY A 27 4.45 -5.77 6.80
N PHE A 28 5.23 -6.47 7.62
CA PHE A 28 4.84 -7.76 8.21
C PHE A 28 4.12 -7.62 9.56
N THR A 29 4.02 -6.42 10.11
CA THR A 29 3.29 -6.19 11.37
C THR A 29 1.79 -6.28 11.14
N ARG A 30 1.05 -6.81 12.12
CA ARG A 30 -0.41 -6.90 12.06
C ARG A 30 -1.05 -5.52 11.91
N ARG A 31 -0.51 -4.51 12.60
CA ARG A 31 -1.00 -3.12 12.54
C ARG A 31 -0.93 -2.56 11.12
N TYR A 32 0.22 -2.71 10.45
CA TYR A 32 0.40 -2.26 9.07
C TYR A 32 -0.48 -3.05 8.09
N GLN A 33 -0.62 -4.36 8.28
CA GLN A 33 -1.49 -5.20 7.43
C GLN A 33 -2.96 -4.80 7.52
N VAL A 34 -3.47 -4.51 8.73
CA VAL A 34 -4.84 -4.03 8.92
C VAL A 34 -5.03 -2.68 8.22
N ARG A 35 -4.08 -1.76 8.35
CA ARG A 35 -4.13 -0.46 7.66
C ARG A 35 -4.13 -0.63 6.14
N ARG A 36 -3.25 -1.48 5.62
CA ARG A 36 -3.16 -1.80 4.19
C ARG A 36 -4.46 -2.41 3.66
N ASN A 37 -5.14 -3.25 4.44
CA ASN A 37 -6.42 -3.82 4.03
C ASN A 37 -7.50 -2.74 3.87
N ARG A 38 -7.56 -1.74 4.77
CA ARG A 38 -8.50 -0.61 4.63
C ARG A 38 -8.23 0.21 3.37
N ILE A 39 -6.97 0.43 3.03
CA ILE A 39 -6.57 1.11 1.79
C ILE A 39 -6.96 0.28 0.57
N LYS A 40 -6.76 -1.04 0.61
CA LYS A 40 -7.22 -1.92 -0.46
C LYS A 40 -8.73 -1.77 -0.68
N ASP A 41 -9.51 -1.75 0.38
CA ASP A 41 -10.97 -1.59 0.29
C ASP A 41 -11.35 -0.20 -0.26
N LEU A 42 -10.61 0.87 0.11
CA LEU A 42 -10.75 2.21 -0.48
C LEU A 42 -10.52 2.19 -2.00
N TRP A 43 -9.45 1.55 -2.47
CA TRP A 43 -9.14 1.46 -3.90
C TRP A 43 -10.15 0.59 -4.65
N ILE A 44 -10.65 -0.48 -4.04
CA ILE A 44 -11.72 -1.30 -4.63
C ILE A 44 -12.99 -0.47 -4.77
N GLY A 45 -13.40 0.25 -3.71
CA GLY A 45 -14.58 1.13 -3.75
C GLY A 45 -14.43 2.24 -4.79
N GLY A 46 -13.27 2.90 -4.84
CA GLY A 46 -12.97 3.91 -5.86
C GLY A 46 -12.99 3.32 -7.28
N GLY A 47 -12.39 2.15 -7.49
CA GLY A 47 -12.42 1.45 -8.77
C GLY A 47 -13.84 1.12 -9.24
N ILE A 48 -14.72 0.69 -8.33
CA ILE A 48 -16.13 0.43 -8.64
C ILE A 48 -16.84 1.71 -9.08
N ILE A 49 -16.64 2.83 -8.37
CA ILE A 49 -17.23 4.12 -8.73
C ILE A 49 -16.76 4.57 -10.12
N ALA A 50 -15.46 4.43 -10.41
CA ALA A 50 -14.87 4.75 -11.70
C ALA A 50 -15.44 3.89 -12.85
N LEU A 51 -15.78 2.62 -12.58
CA LEU A 51 -16.39 1.73 -13.57
C LEU A 51 -17.87 2.08 -13.84
N ILE A 52 -18.61 2.53 -12.81
CA ILE A 52 -20.02 2.93 -12.97
C ILE A 52 -20.10 4.28 -13.71
N TRP A 53 -19.23 5.23 -13.39
CA TRP A 53 -19.16 6.53 -14.06
C TRP A 53 -17.75 6.78 -14.63
N PRO A 54 -17.48 6.32 -15.86
CA PRO A 54 -16.16 6.42 -16.48
C PRO A 54 -15.87 7.82 -17.05
N VAL A 55 -16.09 8.86 -16.24
CA VAL A 55 -15.82 10.25 -16.60
C VAL A 55 -14.37 10.59 -16.26
N PRO A 56 -13.53 11.02 -17.22
CA PRO A 56 -12.10 11.25 -16.97
C PRO A 56 -11.81 12.21 -15.80
N ALA A 57 -12.58 13.29 -15.69
CA ALA A 57 -12.44 14.26 -14.59
C ALA A 57 -12.74 13.62 -13.23
N LEU A 58 -13.81 12.82 -13.14
CA LEU A 58 -14.18 12.11 -11.91
C LEU A 58 -13.11 11.10 -11.52
N ILE A 59 -12.62 10.29 -12.47
CA ILE A 59 -11.56 9.32 -12.22
C ILE A 59 -10.30 10.02 -11.71
N THR A 60 -9.94 11.16 -12.31
CA THR A 60 -8.78 11.95 -11.89
C THR A 60 -8.93 12.44 -10.45
N ILE A 61 -10.06 13.05 -10.11
CA ILE A 61 -10.32 13.54 -8.75
C ILE A 61 -10.32 12.38 -7.74
N LEU A 62 -11.00 11.28 -8.08
CA LEU A 62 -11.15 10.12 -7.22
C LEU A 62 -9.80 9.45 -6.94
N THR A 63 -8.97 9.28 -7.96
CA THR A 63 -7.62 8.68 -7.83
C THR A 63 -6.69 9.58 -7.03
N LEU A 64 -6.70 10.89 -7.27
CA LEU A 64 -5.94 11.85 -6.46
C LEU A 64 -6.36 11.81 -5.00
N LEU A 65 -7.68 11.77 -4.72
CA LEU A 65 -8.20 11.62 -3.37
C LEU A 65 -7.78 10.29 -2.72
N CYS A 66 -7.86 9.18 -3.45
CA CYS A 66 -7.41 7.87 -2.95
C CYS A 66 -5.90 7.87 -2.67
N CYS A 67 -5.08 8.50 -3.52
CA CYS A 67 -3.65 8.68 -3.28
C CYS A 67 -3.38 9.50 -2.02
N PHE A 68 -4.07 10.64 -1.87
CA PHE A 68 -3.95 11.48 -0.68
C PHE A 68 -4.28 10.71 0.60
N ILE A 69 -5.43 10.01 0.63
CA ILE A 69 -5.84 9.19 1.78
C ILE A 69 -4.84 8.05 2.02
N THR A 70 -4.34 7.40 0.96
CA THR A 70 -3.34 6.34 1.07
C THR A 70 -2.07 6.85 1.76
N PHE A 71 -1.57 8.01 1.34
CA PHE A 71 -0.37 8.60 1.94
C PHE A 71 -0.63 9.07 3.36
N ALA A 72 -1.70 9.82 3.61
CA ALA A 72 -2.04 10.31 4.94
C ALA A 72 -2.29 9.17 5.95
N PHE A 73 -2.91 8.05 5.52
CA PHE A 73 -3.23 6.94 6.40
C PHE A 73 -2.06 5.97 6.64
N LEU A 74 -1.12 5.88 5.69
CA LEU A 74 0.14 5.14 5.87
C LEU A 74 1.25 5.97 6.50
N ASP A 75 1.07 7.29 6.60
CA ASP A 75 2.02 8.14 7.30
C ASP A 75 1.88 7.89 8.81
N GLU A 76 2.83 7.16 9.36
CA GLU A 76 2.82 6.74 10.77
C GLU A 76 3.42 7.81 11.68
N GLY A 77 3.88 8.95 11.12
CA GLY A 77 4.42 10.10 11.84
C GLY A 77 3.37 11.11 12.32
N SER A 78 2.12 10.99 11.87
CA SER A 78 1.02 11.87 12.25
C SER A 78 0.06 11.17 13.22
N LEU A 79 0.48 11.02 14.49
CA LEU A 79 -0.31 10.90 15.75
C LEU A 79 0.57 10.34 16.87
#